data_AF-A0A3D3ZNM5-F1
#
_entry.id   AF-A0A3D3ZNM5-F1
#
_cell.length_a   1.000
_cell.length_b   1.000
_cell.length_c   1.000
_cell.angle_alpha   90.00
_cell.angle_beta   90.00
_cell.angle_gamma   90.00
#
_symmetry.space_group_name_H-M   'P 1'
#
loop_
_entity.id
_entity.type
_entity.pdbx_description
1 polymer ?
#
loop_
_entity_poly.entity_id
_entity_poly.type
_entity_poly.pdbx_seq_one_letter_code
_entity_poly.pdbx_strand_id
1 'polypeptide(L)'
;MRPKRHLPYLPIYYGAIVAEKVVARVTRTKPIVTQLGAMMFGSDNRHSIEKARRELGFEPKVELREGILLAAAWFNAGGMNQPAVTEASQKAALAGALK
;
A
#
# COMPACT_ATOMS: atom_id res chain seq x y z
N MET A 1 -6.26 -3.80 -17.44
CA MET A 1 -5.46 -5.02 -17.18
C MET A 1 -6.36 -6.03 -16.52
N ARG A 2 -6.46 -7.26 -17.05
CA ARG A 2 -7.15 -8.37 -16.38
C ARG A 2 -6.09 -9.13 -15.56
N PRO A 3 -6.29 -9.36 -14.25
CA PRO A 3 -5.35 -10.16 -13.46
C PRO A 3 -5.35 -11.60 -14.00
N LYS A 4 -4.19 -12.09 -14.45
CA LYS A 4 -4.03 -13.45 -15.02
C LYS A 4 -3.67 -14.51 -13.98
N ARG A 5 -3.33 -14.11 -12.74
CA ARG A 5 -2.94 -15.01 -11.66
C ARG A 5 -3.92 -14.84 -10.51
N HIS A 6 -4.62 -15.91 -10.18
CA HIS A 6 -5.47 -15.99 -8.99
C HIS A 6 -4.69 -16.77 -7.94
N LEU A 7 -4.26 -16.08 -6.88
CA LEU A 7 -3.63 -16.72 -5.73
C LEU A 7 -4.68 -16.97 -4.65
N PRO A 8 -4.77 -18.20 -4.11
CA PRO A 8 -5.72 -18.50 -3.04
C PRO A 8 -5.36 -17.71 -1.78
N TYR A 9 -6.35 -16.99 -1.23
CA TYR A 9 -6.16 -16.05 -0.13
C TYR A 9 -5.68 -16.72 1.17
N LEU A 10 -6.29 -17.85 1.54
CA LEU A 10 -6.01 -18.55 2.80
C LEU A 10 -4.53 -18.94 2.97
N PRO A 11 -3.86 -19.62 2.01
CA PRO A 11 -2.45 -19.97 2.18
C PRO A 11 -1.52 -18.75 2.22
N ILE A 12 -1.84 -17.66 1.51
CA ILE A 12 -1.08 -16.41 1.62
C ILE A 12 -1.25 -15.80 3.01
N TYR A 13 -2.47 -15.78 3.54
CA TYR A 13 -2.77 -15.20 4.85
C TYR A 13 -2.05 -15.95 5.99
N TYR A 14 -2.11 -17.29 6.00
CA TYR A 14 -1.38 -18.08 6.98
C TYR A 14 0.14 -17.95 6.82
N GLY A 15 0.64 -17.91 5.58
CA GLY A 15 2.06 -17.66 5.31
C GLY A 15 2.54 -16.30 5.84
N ALA A 16 1.73 -15.26 5.69
CA ALA A 16 2.00 -13.92 6.21
C ALA A 16 2.03 -13.89 7.75
N ILE A 17 1.12 -14.61 8.41
CA ILE A 17 1.12 -14.75 9.88
C ILE A 17 2.41 -15.41 10.37
N VAL A 18 2.85 -16.49 9.71
CA VAL A 18 4.08 -17.20 10.08
C VAL A 18 5.31 -16.33 9.80
N ALA A 19 5.36 -15.65 8.66
CA ALA A 19 6.45 -14.73 8.33
C ALA A 19 6.60 -13.60 9.36
N GLU A 20 5.48 -13.00 9.77
CA GLU A 20 5.50 -11.89 10.72
C GLU A 20 5.74 -12.34 12.17
N LYS A 21 5.12 -13.44 12.62
CA LYS A 21 5.23 -13.86 14.03
C LYS A 21 6.49 -14.69 14.33
N VAL A 22 6.98 -15.45 13.35
CA VAL A 22 8.10 -16.39 13.54
C VAL A 22 9.37 -15.82 12.90
N VAL A 23 9.33 -15.52 11.60
CA VAL A 23 10.54 -15.13 10.86
C VAL A 23 11.04 -13.74 11.27
N ALA A 24 10.14 -12.76 11.45
CA ALA A 24 10.55 -11.41 11.85
C ALA A 24 11.08 -11.37 13.30
N ARG A 25 10.56 -12.21 14.20
CA ARG A 25 11.07 -12.33 15.59
C ARG A 25 12.46 -12.95 15.65
N VAL A 26 12.72 -13.95 14.82
CA VAL A 26 14.02 -14.66 14.80
C VAL A 26 15.08 -13.88 14.03
N THR A 27 14.70 -13.21 12.95
CA THR A 27 15.66 -12.62 11.99
C THR A 27 15.84 -11.10 12.17
N ARG A 28 15.02 -10.44 13.02
CA ARG A 28 14.96 -8.96 13.20
C ARG A 28 14.93 -8.15 11.89
N THR A 29 14.58 -8.80 10.78
CA THR A 29 14.58 -8.24 9.44
C THR A 29 13.13 -7.92 9.06
N LYS A 30 12.91 -6.79 8.37
CA LYS A 30 11.56 -6.39 7.93
C LYS A 30 10.95 -7.53 7.09
N PRO A 31 9.79 -8.09 7.49
CA PRO A 31 9.18 -9.19 6.76
C PRO A 31 8.75 -8.71 5.37
N ILE A 32 9.11 -9.48 4.34
CA ILE A 32 8.75 -9.20 2.94
C ILE A 32 7.23 -9.27 2.73
N VAL A 33 6.53 -10.06 3.55
CA VAL A 33 5.06 -10.21 3.52
C VAL A 33 4.54 -10.01 4.95
N THR A 34 3.67 -9.02 5.14
CA THR A 34 2.99 -8.76 6.41
C THR A 34 1.54 -9.25 6.36
N GLN A 35 1.01 -9.64 7.51
CA GLN A 35 -0.39 -9.99 7.69
C GLN A 35 -1.31 -8.85 7.25
N LEU A 36 -0.91 -7.60 7.53
CA LEU A 36 -1.62 -6.41 7.08
C LEU A 36 -1.67 -6.32 5.54
N GLY A 37 -0.53 -6.54 4.87
CA GLY A 37 -0.48 -6.55 3.40
C GLY A 37 -1.40 -7.62 2.81
N ALA A 38 -1.34 -8.84 3.35
CA ALA A 38 -2.21 -9.93 2.91
C ALA A 38 -3.71 -9.58 3.08
N MET A 39 -4.11 -9.03 4.23
CA MET A 39 -5.49 -8.59 4.45
C MET A 39 -5.92 -7.49 3.48
N MET A 40 -5.06 -6.49 3.24
CA MET A 40 -5.36 -5.42 2.28
C MET A 40 -5.57 -5.96 0.86
N PHE A 41 -4.83 -6.99 0.43
CA PHE A 41 -5.07 -7.60 -0.89
C PHE A 41 -6.32 -8.50 -0.94
N GLY A 42 -6.80 -8.97 0.20
CA GLY A 42 -8.03 -9.77 0.30
C GLY A 42 -9.32 -8.96 0.35
N SER A 43 -9.25 -7.68 0.76
CA SER A 43 -10.41 -6.79 0.89
C SER A 43 -10.62 -5.91 -0.35
N ASP A 44 -11.88 -5.59 -0.65
CA ASP A 44 -12.23 -4.59 -1.67
C ASP A 44 -12.03 -3.17 -1.10
N ASN A 45 -10.82 -2.62 -1.22
CA ASN A 45 -10.47 -1.28 -0.70
C ASN A 45 -10.86 -0.16 -1.67
N ARG A 46 -12.13 -0.12 -2.09
CA ARG A 46 -12.67 0.99 -2.88
C ARG A 46 -12.94 2.18 -1.98
N HIS A 47 -12.15 3.24 -2.15
CA HIS A 47 -12.41 4.52 -1.50
C HIS A 47 -13.22 5.43 -2.42
N SER A 48 -14.38 5.89 -1.92
CA SER A 48 -15.19 6.91 -2.60
C SER A 48 -14.58 8.29 -2.40
N ILE A 49 -14.55 9.08 -3.48
CA ILE A 49 -14.11 10.48 -3.46
C ILE A 49 -15.27 11.47 -3.24
N GLU A 50 -16.51 10.99 -3.07
CA GLU A 50 -17.70 11.84 -2.96
C GLU A 50 -17.64 12.77 -1.75
N LYS A 51 -17.14 12.28 -0.61
CA LYS A 51 -16.96 13.10 0.59
C LYS A 51 -15.96 14.24 0.34
N ALA A 52 -14.82 13.92 -0.28
CA ALA A 52 -13.79 14.90 -0.59
C ALA A 52 -14.28 15.95 -1.60
N ARG A 53 -15.08 15.52 -2.60
CA ARG A 53 -15.75 16.44 -3.54
C ARG A 53 -16.65 17.43 -2.81
N ARG A 54 -17.52 16.93 -1.93
CA ARG A 54 -18.50 17.75 -1.22
C ARG A 54 -17.88 18.71 -0.21
N GLU A 55 -16.90 18.23 0.56
CA GLU A 55 -16.37 18.98 1.71
C GLU A 55 -15.13 19.80 1.38
N LEU A 56 -14.31 19.35 0.43
CA LEU A 56 -13.03 19.99 0.08
C LEU A 56 -13.03 20.59 -1.33
N GLY A 57 -14.13 20.47 -2.08
CA GLY A 57 -14.18 20.87 -3.50
C GLY A 57 -13.20 20.08 -4.37
N PHE A 58 -12.83 18.87 -3.95
CA PHE A 58 -11.81 18.08 -4.63
C PHE A 58 -12.28 17.64 -6.02
N GLU A 59 -11.58 18.07 -7.07
CA GLU A 59 -11.80 17.62 -8.44
C GLU A 59 -10.58 16.83 -8.95
N PRO A 60 -10.75 15.56 -9.38
CA PRO A 60 -9.63 14.78 -9.89
C PRO A 60 -9.11 15.38 -11.20
N LYS A 61 -7.83 15.77 -11.21
CA LYS A 61 -7.17 16.39 -12.38
C LYS A 61 -6.92 15.41 -13.53
N VAL A 62 -6.84 14.13 -13.23
CA VAL A 62 -6.56 13.05 -14.19
C VAL A 62 -7.50 11.88 -13.92
N GLU A 63 -7.81 11.13 -14.97
CA GLU A 63 -8.59 9.90 -14.85
C GLU A 63 -7.81 8.84 -14.06
N LEU A 64 -8.53 7.98 -13.33
CA LEU A 64 -7.91 6.98 -12.44
C LEU A 64 -6.87 6.11 -13.18
N ARG A 65 -7.17 5.70 -14.41
CA ARG A 65 -6.25 4.91 -15.24
C ARG A 65 -4.96 5.66 -15.52
N GLU A 66 -5.07 6.93 -15.88
CA GLU A 66 -3.92 7.77 -16.21
C GLU A 66 -3.07 8.04 -14.97
N GLY A 67 -3.71 8.36 -13.84
CA GLY A 67 -3.03 8.53 -12.56
C GLY A 67 -2.22 7.30 -12.14
N ILE A 68 -2.76 6.09 -12.35
CA ILE A 68 -2.04 4.82 -12.09
C ILE A 68 -0.80 4.70 -12.97
N LEU A 69 -0.90 5.06 -14.26
CA LEU A 69 0.24 4.96 -15.19
C LEU A 69 1.34 5.96 -14.84
N LEU A 70 0.98 7.21 -14.50
CA LEU A 70 1.93 8.23 -14.07
C LEU A 70 2.63 7.83 -12.77
N ALA A 71 1.88 7.33 -11.79
CA ALA A 71 2.44 6.84 -10.53
C ALA A 71 3.40 5.66 -10.75
N ALA A 72 3.03 4.71 -11.61
CA ALA A 72 3.89 3.57 -11.95
C ALA A 72 5.17 4.02 -12.67
N ALA A 73 5.07 4.96 -13.61
CA ALA A 73 6.23 5.51 -14.30
C ALA A 73 7.20 6.21 -13.33
N TRP A 74 6.66 7.04 -12.43
CA TRP A 74 7.44 7.70 -11.39
C TRP A 74 8.09 6.70 -10.42
N PHE A 75 7.37 5.66 -10.00
CA PHE A 75 7.90 4.62 -9.13
C PHE A 75 9.06 3.87 -9.78
N ASN A 76 8.87 3.44 -11.05
CA ASN A 76 9.89 2.72 -11.81
C ASN A 76 11.13 3.57 -12.10
N ALA A 77 10.97 4.89 -12.21
CA ALA A 77 12.08 5.83 -12.35
C ALA A 77 12.87 6.03 -11.04
N GLY A 78 12.55 5.31 -9.97
CA GLY A 78 13.23 5.42 -8.68
C GLY A 78 12.73 6.57 -7.81
N GLY A 79 11.48 7.02 -8.01
CA GLY A 79 10.86 8.09 -7.23
C GLY A 79 10.94 7.90 -5.71
N MET A 80 10.89 6.65 -5.24
CA MET A 80 11.04 6.34 -3.80
C MET A 80 12.46 6.55 -3.28
N ASN A 81 13.49 6.51 -4.14
CA ASN A 81 14.88 6.70 -3.73
C ASN A 81 15.28 8.18 -3.67
N GLN A 82 14.35 9.08 -4.00
CA GLN A 82 14.61 10.51 -3.91
C GLN A 82 14.76 10.92 -2.43
N PRO A 83 15.80 11.69 -2.08
CA PRO A 83 16.10 12.03 -0.69
C PRO A 83 14.94 12.78 -0.01
N ALA A 84 14.27 13.67 -0.74
CA ALA A 84 13.09 14.39 -0.22
C ALA A 84 11.93 13.46 0.16
N VAL A 85 11.69 12.40 -0.63
CA VAL A 85 10.64 11.41 -0.36
C VAL A 85 11.00 10.52 0.82
N THR A 86 12.28 10.14 0.91
CA THR A 86 12.81 9.32 2.01
C THR A 86 12.70 10.05 3.35
N GLU A 87 13.09 11.32 3.40
CA GLU A 87 12.98 12.15 4.60
C GLU A 87 11.52 12.39 5.01
N ALA A 88 10.64 12.66 4.04
CA ALA A 88 9.22 12.85 4.30
C ALA A 88 8.58 11.56 4.86
N SER A 89 8.94 10.39 4.31
CA SER A 89 8.45 9.10 4.81
C SER A 89 8.92 8.79 6.23
N GLN A 90 10.12 9.21 6.62
CA GLN A 90 10.64 9.02 7.98
C GLN A 90 9.96 9.93 9.00
N LYS A 91 9.60 11.15 8.59
CA LYS A 91 8.91 12.14 9.43
C LYS A 91 7.39 11.97 9.46
N ALA A 92 6.83 11.14 8.57
CA ALA A 92 5.40 10.86 8.56
C ALA A 92 5.00 10.21 9.88
N ALA A 93 4.28 10.97 10.71
CA ALA A 93 3.64 10.41 11.89
C ALA A 93 2.70 9.29 11.43
N LEU A 94 2.87 8.08 12.00
CA LEU A 94 1.91 7.00 11.81
C LEU A 94 0.56 7.49 12.31
N ALA A 95 -0.32 7.90 11.39
CA ALA A 95 -1.62 8.49 11.69
C ALA A 95 -2.57 7.56 12.48
N GLY A 96 -2.14 6.33 12.79
CA GLY A 96 -2.83 5.39 13.68
C GLY A 96 -2.23 5.24 15.08
N ALA A 97 -1.16 5.95 15.45
CA ALA A 97 -0.49 5.80 16.74
C ALA A 97 -1.06 6.72 17.85
N LEU A 98 -1.97 7.63 17.52
CA LEU A 98 -2.72 8.42 18.49
C LEU A 98 -4.09 7.79 18.66
N LYS A 99 -4.21 6.93 19.67
CA LYS A 99 -5.48 6.48 20.22
C LYS A 99 -5.42 6.61 21.74
#